data_AF-A0A9E3I2W2-F1
#
_entry.id   AF-A0A9E3I2W2-F1
#
_cell.length_a   1.000
_cell.length_b   1.000
_cell.length_c   1.000
_cell.angle_alpha   90.00
_cell.angle_beta   90.00
_cell.angle_gamma   90.00
#
_symmetry.space_group_name_H-M   'P 1'
#
loop_
_entity.id
_entity.type
_entity.pdbx_description
1 polymer ?
#
loop_
_entity_poly.entity_id
_entity_poly.type
_entity_poly.pdbx_seq_one_letter_code
_entity_poly.pdbx_strand_id
1 'polypeptide(L)'
;MFDLNQEITKWRSNLEQSESVDKPDIDELESHLREEVERLMALKLSKQEAFVVATHRLGDTDSLAAEFAKVNTSTLWRKRLFWAGAGLLSYIVATYIAACASTGLVLLARYAGVRGYSLGAVDIVSKILFFLAVIFVLAVIFVLYEIAGRKKKQGGLLCKLADKPWGKFLLLAGIFIIIAAGLAARILFQSTMIRKFGVSEYGEIAVFGAYAGLVWQIGMPLILLAVVILLRPSKLRKAGT
;
A
#
# COMPACT_ATOMS: atom_id res chain seq x y z
N MET A 1 -31.23 -3.00 32.65
CA MET A 1 -31.63 -1.64 32.26
C MET A 1 -31.06 -1.39 30.87
N PHE A 2 -31.87 -0.93 29.92
CA PHE A 2 -31.41 -0.69 28.54
C PHE A 2 -30.47 0.53 28.49
N ASP A 3 -29.27 0.35 27.93
CA ASP A 3 -28.31 1.43 27.71
C ASP A 3 -28.25 1.79 26.22
N LEU A 4 -28.86 2.93 25.89
CA LEU A 4 -28.94 3.44 24.53
C LEU A 4 -27.56 3.71 23.92
N ASN A 5 -26.60 4.23 24.70
CA ASN A 5 -25.28 4.55 24.18
C ASN A 5 -24.50 3.29 23.84
N GLN A 6 -24.66 2.23 24.63
CA GLN A 6 -24.04 0.95 24.36
C GLN A 6 -24.60 0.32 23.07
N GLU A 7 -25.92 0.38 22.86
CA GLU A 7 -26.55 -0.18 21.65
C GLU A 7 -26.24 0.65 20.39
N ILE A 8 -26.19 1.99 20.48
CA ILE A 8 -25.73 2.83 19.37
C ILE A 8 -24.27 2.51 19.03
N THR A 9 -23.40 2.30 20.02
CA THR A 9 -22.00 1.92 19.78
C THR A 9 -21.89 0.57 19.06
N LYS A 10 -22.72 -0.40 19.42
CA LYS A 10 -22.78 -1.71 18.74
C LYS A 10 -23.28 -1.57 17.31
N TRP A 11 -24.37 -0.84 17.09
CA TRP A 11 -24.92 -0.56 15.77
C TRP A 11 -23.88 0.14 14.87
N ARG A 12 -23.18 1.13 15.41
CA ARG A 12 -22.08 1.83 14.74
C ARG A 12 -20.96 0.86 14.36
N SER A 13 -20.52 0.02 15.30
CA SER A 13 -19.47 -0.97 15.06
C SER A 13 -19.86 -1.98 13.98
N ASN A 14 -21.15 -2.33 13.87
CA ASN A 14 -21.63 -3.21 12.80
C ASN A 14 -21.55 -2.53 11.43
N LEU A 15 -21.91 -1.25 11.32
CA LEU A 15 -21.76 -0.48 10.08
C LEU A 15 -20.30 -0.23 9.69
N GLU A 16 -19.43 0.05 10.67
CA GLU A 16 -17.98 0.23 10.45
C GLU A 16 -17.29 -1.04 9.94
N GLN A 17 -17.88 -2.22 10.16
CA GLN A 17 -17.37 -3.47 9.59
C GLN A 17 -17.70 -3.65 8.11
N SER A 18 -18.63 -2.86 7.57
CA SER A 18 -18.92 -2.83 6.15
C SER A 18 -17.92 -1.92 5.43
N GLU A 19 -17.26 -2.43 4.38
CA GLU A 19 -16.39 -1.60 3.55
C GLU A 19 -17.17 -0.53 2.76
N SER A 20 -18.49 -0.63 2.63
CA SER A 20 -19.29 0.24 1.77
C SER A 20 -19.68 1.58 2.39
N VAL A 21 -19.60 1.74 3.71
CA VAL A 21 -20.05 2.94 4.42
C VAL A 21 -18.83 3.69 4.95
N ASP A 22 -18.59 4.92 4.47
CA ASP A 22 -17.45 5.71 4.94
C ASP A 22 -17.79 6.33 6.32
N LYS A 23 -16.76 6.62 7.14
CA LYS A 23 -16.94 7.19 8.49
C LYS A 23 -17.87 8.41 8.58
N PRO A 24 -17.79 9.40 7.67
CA PRO A 24 -18.70 10.55 7.70
C PRO A 24 -20.16 10.14 7.51
N ASP A 25 -20.44 9.14 6.66
CA ASP A 25 -21.79 8.63 6.42
C ASP A 25 -22.32 7.96 7.70
N ILE A 26 -21.46 7.23 8.43
CA ILE A 26 -21.81 6.62 9.72
C ILE A 26 -22.11 7.70 10.79
N ASP A 27 -21.33 8.78 10.82
CA ASP A 27 -21.55 9.90 11.74
C ASP A 27 -22.90 10.59 11.48
N GLU A 28 -23.26 10.78 10.21
CA GLU A 28 -24.55 11.35 9.80
C GLU A 28 -25.72 10.42 10.18
N LEU A 29 -25.60 9.12 9.88
CA LEU A 29 -26.62 8.14 10.24
C LEU A 29 -26.80 8.03 11.77
N GLU A 30 -25.72 8.14 12.55
CA GLU A 30 -25.80 8.17 14.01
C GLU A 30 -26.56 9.41 14.52
N SER A 31 -26.32 10.58 13.93
CA SER A 31 -27.06 11.80 14.26
C SER A 31 -28.55 11.60 14.02
N HIS A 32 -28.92 11.09 12.84
CA HIS A 32 -30.32 10.81 12.50
C HIS A 32 -30.96 9.76 13.41
N LEU A 33 -30.23 8.71 13.78
CA LEU A 33 -30.69 7.69 14.72
C LEU A 33 -30.99 8.30 16.08
N ARG A 34 -30.11 9.14 16.62
CA ARG A 34 -30.30 9.81 17.91
C ARG A 34 -31.51 10.74 17.90
N GLU A 35 -31.64 11.55 16.85
CA GLU A 35 -32.80 12.43 16.67
C GLU A 35 -34.12 11.65 16.60
N GLU A 36 -34.15 10.52 15.88
CA GLU A 36 -35.36 9.70 15.77
C GLU A 36 -35.72 9.01 17.09
N VAL A 37 -34.73 8.55 17.84
CA VAL A 37 -34.95 8.00 19.19
C VAL A 37 -35.54 9.07 20.12
N GLU A 38 -35.02 10.30 20.10
CA GLU A 38 -35.55 11.40 20.90
C GLU A 38 -37.00 11.74 20.52
N ARG A 39 -37.31 11.80 19.21
CA ARG A 39 -38.68 12.00 18.72
C ARG A 39 -39.64 10.92 19.21
N LEU A 40 -39.23 9.65 19.14
CA LEU A 40 -40.07 8.52 19.57
C LEU A 40 -40.25 8.48 21.09
N MET A 41 -39.23 8.84 21.86
CA MET A 41 -39.35 8.99 23.31
C MET A 41 -40.32 10.11 23.69
N ALA A 42 -40.35 11.23 22.94
CA ALA A 42 -41.33 12.29 23.14
C ALA A 42 -42.78 11.81 22.90
N LEU A 43 -42.97 10.78 22.07
CA LEU A 43 -44.24 10.09 21.84
C LEU A 43 -44.55 9.00 22.89
N LYS A 44 -43.85 9.01 24.04
CA LYS A 44 -43.99 8.09 25.18
C LYS A 44 -43.55 6.64 24.92
N LEU A 45 -42.74 6.37 23.89
CA LEU A 45 -42.09 5.06 23.78
C LEU A 45 -40.96 4.93 24.81
N SER A 46 -40.73 3.72 25.31
CA SER A 46 -39.55 3.46 26.13
C SER A 46 -38.27 3.58 25.29
N LYS A 47 -37.12 3.83 25.94
CA LYS A 47 -35.81 3.94 25.25
C LYS A 47 -35.51 2.73 24.34
N GLN A 48 -35.88 1.53 24.79
CA GLN A 48 -35.65 0.30 24.05
C GLN A 48 -36.54 0.22 22.81
N GLU A 49 -37.84 0.51 22.94
CA GLU A 49 -38.78 0.51 21.83
C GLU A 49 -38.46 1.60 20.81
N ALA A 50 -38.12 2.81 21.29
CA ALA A 50 -37.69 3.92 20.45
C ALA A 50 -36.46 3.57 19.62
N PHE A 51 -35.46 2.91 20.22
CA PHE A 51 -34.27 2.45 19.50
C PHE A 51 -34.60 1.43 18.42
N VAL A 52 -35.38 0.38 18.75
CA VAL A 52 -35.73 -0.67 17.79
C VAL A 52 -36.50 -0.10 16.60
N VAL A 53 -37.49 0.76 16.86
CA VAL A 53 -38.28 1.40 15.80
C VAL A 53 -37.43 2.36 14.98
N ALA A 54 -36.56 3.17 15.60
CA ALA A 54 -35.66 4.06 14.89
C ALA A 54 -34.71 3.29 13.97
N THR A 55 -34.05 2.23 14.46
CA THR A 55 -33.17 1.39 13.64
C THR A 55 -33.92 0.74 12.49
N HIS A 56 -35.16 0.30 12.70
CA HIS A 56 -35.98 -0.29 11.63
C HIS A 56 -36.41 0.75 10.58
N ARG A 57 -36.67 2.00 10.98
CA ARG A 57 -37.03 3.10 10.06
C ARG A 57 -35.85 3.60 9.23
N LEU A 58 -34.66 3.66 9.82
CA LEU A 58 -33.42 3.95 9.09
C LEU A 58 -33.04 2.84 8.10
N GLY A 59 -33.56 1.63 8.30
CA GLY A 59 -33.25 0.45 7.51
C GLY A 59 -32.29 -0.48 8.26
N ASP A 60 -32.41 -1.78 8.00
CA ASP A 60 -31.46 -2.74 8.58
C ASP A 60 -30.04 -2.45 8.09
N THR A 61 -29.05 -2.74 8.94
CA THR A 61 -27.63 -2.49 8.68
C THR A 61 -27.15 -3.10 7.37
N ASP A 62 -27.66 -4.27 7.00
CA ASP A 62 -27.35 -4.94 5.73
C ASP A 62 -27.96 -4.21 4.52
N SER A 63 -29.18 -3.68 4.66
CA SER A 63 -29.84 -2.91 3.61
C SER A 63 -29.15 -1.55 3.39
N LEU A 64 -28.78 -0.86 4.47
CA LEU A 64 -27.99 0.37 4.41
C LEU A 64 -26.65 0.12 3.73
N ALA A 65 -25.93 -0.93 4.14
CA ALA A 65 -24.65 -1.30 3.53
C ALA A 65 -24.77 -1.57 2.02
N ALA A 66 -25.87 -2.20 1.57
CA ALA A 66 -26.12 -2.47 0.15
C ALA A 66 -26.40 -1.21 -0.66
N GLU A 67 -27.16 -0.24 -0.13
CA GLU A 67 -27.42 1.04 -0.81
C GLU A 67 -26.17 1.91 -0.89
N PHE A 68 -25.41 2.01 0.20
CA PHE A 68 -24.11 2.70 0.18
C PHE A 68 -23.10 2.00 -0.71
N ALA A 69 -23.15 0.67 -0.84
CA ALA A 69 -22.27 -0.04 -1.77
C ALA A 69 -22.49 0.43 -3.21
N LYS A 70 -23.73 0.66 -3.66
CA LYS A 70 -24.00 1.15 -5.03
C LYS A 70 -23.35 2.51 -5.29
N VAL A 71 -23.38 3.41 -4.31
CA VAL A 71 -22.85 4.77 -4.43
C VAL A 71 -21.33 4.82 -4.24
N ASN A 72 -20.80 4.11 -3.23
CA ASN A 72 -19.40 4.10 -2.86
C ASN A 72 -18.54 3.06 -3.60
N THR A 73 -19.11 2.20 -4.47
CA THR A 73 -18.31 1.26 -5.27
C THR A 73 -17.19 1.97 -6.06
N SER A 74 -17.49 3.15 -6.62
CA SER A 74 -16.51 3.94 -7.38
C SER A 74 -15.37 4.48 -6.51
N THR A 75 -15.66 4.84 -5.25
CA THR A 75 -14.67 5.38 -4.31
C THR A 75 -13.80 4.26 -3.76
N LEU A 76 -14.37 3.08 -3.49
CA LEU A 76 -13.64 1.89 -3.06
C LEU A 76 -12.69 1.36 -4.13
N TRP A 77 -13.16 1.24 -5.38
CA TRP A 77 -12.29 0.84 -6.49
C TRP A 77 -11.15 1.83 -6.72
N ARG A 78 -11.42 3.14 -6.60
CA ARG A 78 -10.39 4.17 -6.70
C ARG A 78 -9.37 4.09 -5.56
N LYS A 79 -9.81 3.87 -4.31
CA LYS A 79 -8.91 3.65 -3.15
C LYS A 79 -8.04 2.41 -3.38
N ARG A 80 -8.63 1.28 -3.84
CA ARG A 80 -7.89 0.04 -4.13
C ARG A 80 -6.88 0.22 -5.27
N LEU A 81 -7.28 0.85 -6.38
CA LEU A 81 -6.40 1.11 -7.52
C LEU A 81 -5.26 2.06 -7.14
N PHE A 82 -5.54 3.07 -6.31
CA PHE A 82 -4.52 3.96 -5.79
C PHE A 82 -3.44 3.21 -4.99
N TRP A 83 -3.86 2.36 -4.04
CA TRP A 83 -2.90 1.58 -3.23
C TRP A 83 -2.16 0.53 -4.06
N ALA A 84 -2.82 -0.11 -5.01
CA ALA A 84 -2.17 -1.03 -5.95
C ALA A 84 -1.11 -0.31 -6.80
N GLY A 85 -1.45 0.86 -7.34
CA GLY A 85 -0.53 1.71 -8.09
C GLY A 85 0.64 2.21 -7.24
N ALA A 86 0.37 2.65 -6.01
CA ALA A 86 1.40 3.08 -5.07
C ALA A 86 2.37 1.95 -4.71
N GLY A 87 1.86 0.73 -4.51
CA GLY A 87 2.68 -0.47 -4.28
C GLY A 87 3.57 -0.80 -5.48
N LEU A 88 3.00 -0.78 -6.69
CA LEU A 88 3.75 -1.02 -7.92
C LEU A 88 4.84 0.03 -8.16
N LEU A 89 4.52 1.31 -7.97
CA LEU A 89 5.50 2.40 -8.10
C LEU A 89 6.62 2.26 -7.06
N SER A 90 6.28 1.92 -5.82
CA SER A 90 7.26 1.70 -4.75
C SER A 90 8.19 0.53 -5.08
N TYR A 91 7.64 -0.57 -5.62
CA TYR A 91 8.43 -1.70 -6.11
C TYR A 91 9.40 -1.28 -7.21
N ILE A 92 8.92 -0.57 -8.22
CA ILE A 92 9.75 -0.07 -9.33
C ILE A 92 10.89 0.81 -8.79
N VAL A 93 10.58 1.78 -7.93
CA VAL A 93 11.58 2.66 -7.32
C VAL A 93 12.61 1.86 -6.52
N ALA A 94 12.17 0.90 -5.70
CA ALA A 94 13.07 0.05 -4.92
C ALA A 94 14.03 -0.76 -5.81
N THR A 95 13.53 -1.31 -6.93
CA THR A 95 14.40 -2.03 -7.89
C THR A 95 15.47 -1.14 -8.51
N TYR A 96 15.13 0.12 -8.85
CA TYR A 96 16.11 1.08 -9.37
C TYR A 96 17.15 1.48 -8.35
N ILE A 97 16.74 1.76 -7.10
CA ILE A 97 17.66 2.09 -6.01
C ILE A 97 18.64 0.93 -5.77
N ALA A 98 18.12 -0.30 -5.68
CA ALA A 98 18.93 -1.49 -5.48
C ALA A 98 19.93 -1.73 -6.64
N ALA A 99 19.49 -1.52 -7.89
CA ALA A 99 20.35 -1.66 -9.06
C ALA A 99 21.49 -0.61 -9.08
N CYS A 100 21.18 0.63 -8.71
CA CYS A 100 22.16 1.70 -8.62
C CYS A 100 23.21 1.42 -7.53
N ALA A 101 22.76 1.02 -6.33
CA ALA A 101 23.65 0.67 -5.22
C ALA A 101 24.53 -0.54 -5.54
N SER A 102 23.97 -1.58 -6.16
CA SER A 102 24.73 -2.76 -6.63
C SER A 102 25.84 -2.37 -7.60
N THR A 103 25.53 -1.51 -8.57
CA THR A 103 26.50 -1.05 -9.57
C THR A 103 27.73 -0.41 -8.91
N GLY A 104 27.51 0.45 -7.91
CA GLY A 104 28.60 1.04 -7.13
C GLY A 104 29.45 -0.04 -6.45
N LEU A 105 28.82 -1.05 -5.85
CA LEU A 105 29.52 -2.15 -5.19
C LEU A 105 30.32 -3.02 -6.17
N VAL A 106 29.76 -3.34 -7.34
CA VAL A 106 30.45 -4.11 -8.40
C VAL A 106 31.70 -3.38 -8.88
N LEU A 107 31.63 -2.06 -9.04
CA LEU A 107 32.80 -1.25 -9.41
C LEU A 107 33.88 -1.32 -8.32
N LEU A 108 33.51 -1.19 -7.05
CA LEU A 108 34.44 -1.32 -5.92
C LEU A 108 35.05 -2.72 -5.84
N ALA A 109 34.24 -3.78 -6.01
CA ALA A 109 34.72 -5.16 -6.02
C ALA A 109 35.75 -5.40 -7.14
N ARG A 110 35.53 -4.82 -8.33
CA ARG A 110 36.52 -4.89 -9.42
C ARG A 110 37.82 -4.17 -9.05
N TYR A 111 37.75 -2.99 -8.44
CA TYR A 111 38.95 -2.28 -7.96
C TYR A 111 39.69 -3.08 -6.88
N ALA A 112 38.97 -3.86 -6.06
CA ALA A 112 39.54 -4.78 -5.07
C ALA A 112 40.11 -6.08 -5.67
N GLY A 113 40.03 -6.27 -6.99
CA GLY A 113 40.64 -7.41 -7.70
C GLY A 113 39.71 -8.58 -7.98
N VAL A 114 38.40 -8.47 -7.68
CA VAL A 114 37.38 -9.49 -8.01
C VAL A 114 37.16 -9.52 -9.53
N ARG A 115 37.12 -10.71 -10.15
CA ARG A 115 37.04 -10.91 -11.61
C ARG A 115 36.13 -12.08 -12.02
N GLY A 116 35.71 -12.09 -13.29
CA GLY A 116 34.92 -13.17 -13.88
C GLY A 116 33.59 -13.42 -13.17
N TYR A 117 33.19 -14.69 -13.04
CA TYR A 117 31.93 -15.13 -12.42
C TYR A 117 31.64 -14.55 -11.03
N SER A 118 32.68 -14.31 -10.23
CA SER A 118 32.51 -13.74 -8.88
C SER A 118 31.94 -12.32 -8.90
N LEU A 119 32.21 -11.52 -9.94
CA LEU A 119 31.59 -10.19 -10.11
C LEU A 119 30.09 -10.30 -10.39
N GLY A 120 29.67 -11.27 -11.21
CA GLY A 120 28.24 -11.54 -11.46
C GLY A 120 27.50 -11.95 -10.18
N ALA A 121 28.14 -12.78 -9.34
CA ALA A 121 27.58 -13.15 -8.04
C ALA A 121 27.43 -11.94 -7.11
N VAL A 122 28.44 -11.07 -7.04
CA VAL A 122 28.40 -9.83 -6.25
C VAL A 122 27.25 -8.92 -6.71
N ASP A 123 27.04 -8.76 -8.01
CA ASP A 123 25.95 -7.95 -8.55
C ASP A 123 24.58 -8.47 -8.12
N ILE A 124 24.33 -9.77 -8.25
CA ILE A 124 23.04 -10.36 -7.85
C ILE A 124 22.82 -10.25 -6.35
N VAL A 125 23.79 -10.71 -5.56
CA VAL A 125 23.67 -10.77 -4.09
C VAL A 125 23.43 -9.37 -3.54
N SER A 126 24.18 -8.38 -4.01
CA SER A 126 24.01 -7.01 -3.55
C SER A 126 22.69 -6.38 -4.00
N LYS A 127 22.19 -6.64 -5.22
CA LYS A 127 20.83 -6.24 -5.62
C LYS A 127 19.76 -6.77 -4.69
N ILE A 128 19.82 -8.06 -4.34
CA ILE A 128 18.85 -8.68 -3.43
C ILE A 128 18.95 -8.04 -2.04
N LEU A 129 20.15 -7.89 -1.50
CA LEU A 129 20.37 -7.29 -0.18
C LEU A 129 19.88 -5.85 -0.12
N PHE A 130 20.20 -5.02 -1.12
CA PHE A 130 19.73 -3.63 -1.15
C PHE A 130 18.22 -3.55 -1.34
N PHE A 131 17.61 -4.42 -2.14
CA PHE A 131 16.17 -4.47 -2.29
C PHE A 131 15.46 -4.82 -0.97
N LEU A 132 15.96 -5.83 -0.25
CA LEU A 132 15.45 -6.19 1.08
C LEU A 132 15.67 -5.07 2.10
N ALA A 133 16.81 -4.38 2.05
CA ALA A 133 17.09 -3.23 2.91
C ALA A 133 16.11 -2.07 2.65
N VAL A 134 15.77 -1.78 1.39
CA VAL A 134 14.76 -0.76 1.05
C VAL A 134 13.40 -1.16 1.60
N ILE A 135 12.98 -2.42 1.44
CA ILE A 135 11.73 -2.92 2.02
C ILE A 135 11.73 -2.78 3.54
N PHE A 136 12.83 -3.15 4.20
CA PHE A 136 12.96 -3.04 5.65
C PHE A 136 12.85 -1.59 6.12
N VAL A 137 13.53 -0.65 5.44
CA VAL A 137 13.44 0.79 5.75
C VAL A 137 12.00 1.29 5.58
N LEU A 138 11.32 0.92 4.48
CA LEU A 138 9.92 1.28 4.27
C LEU A 138 9.00 0.72 5.37
N ALA A 139 9.23 -0.53 5.79
CA ALA A 139 8.49 -1.15 6.89
C ALA A 139 8.73 -0.45 8.23
N VAL A 140 9.98 -0.08 8.54
CA VAL A 140 10.34 0.69 9.74
C VAL A 140 9.66 2.06 9.72
N ILE A 141 9.72 2.78 8.58
CA ILE A 141 9.04 4.07 8.42
C ILE A 141 7.53 3.91 8.65
N PHE A 142 6.92 2.87 8.09
CA PHE A 142 5.50 2.58 8.27
C PHE A 142 5.13 2.31 9.74
N VAL A 143 5.91 1.48 10.43
CA VAL A 143 5.71 1.19 11.87
C VAL A 143 5.88 2.44 12.71
N LEU A 144 6.91 3.25 12.43
CA LEU A 144 7.11 4.54 13.11
C LEU A 144 5.96 5.51 12.85
N TYR A 145 5.44 5.55 11.63
CA TYR A 145 4.28 6.36 11.27
C TYR A 145 3.02 5.92 12.03
N GLU A 146 2.75 4.61 12.13
CA GLU A 146 1.65 4.06 12.92
C GLU A 146 1.77 4.41 14.41
N ILE A 147 2.95 4.23 15.00
CA ILE A 147 3.21 4.56 16.42
C ILE A 147 3.06 6.08 16.67
N ALA A 148 3.56 6.91 15.76
CA ALA A 148 3.45 8.38 15.85
C ALA A 148 2.01 8.87 15.58
N GLY A 149 1.30 8.22 14.66
CA GLY A 149 -0.08 8.52 14.29
C GLY A 149 -1.08 8.27 15.42
N ARG A 150 -0.78 7.34 16.34
CA ARG A 150 -1.55 7.17 17.59
C ARG A 150 -1.43 8.34 18.56
N LYS A 151 -0.45 9.24 18.41
CA LYS A 151 -0.22 10.38 19.33
C LYS A 151 -0.48 11.77 18.75
N LYS A 152 -0.62 11.97 17.44
CA LYS A 152 -0.96 13.30 16.89
C LYS A 152 -1.50 13.26 15.46
N LYS A 153 -2.65 13.90 15.25
CA LYS A 153 -3.24 14.29 13.97
C LYS A 153 -2.40 15.39 13.32
N GLN A 154 -1.17 15.09 12.87
CA GLN A 154 -0.33 16.06 12.17
C GLN A 154 0.25 15.43 10.90
N GLY A 155 -0.36 15.80 9.76
CA GLY A 155 0.13 15.46 8.44
C GLY A 155 1.59 15.86 8.29
N GLY A 156 2.43 14.89 7.95
CA GLY A 156 3.85 15.09 7.71
C GLY A 156 4.10 16.09 6.59
N LEU A 157 5.34 16.57 6.50
CA LEU A 157 5.77 17.60 5.54
C LEU A 157 5.42 17.20 4.08
N LEU A 158 5.51 15.90 3.75
CA LEU A 158 5.10 15.34 2.46
C LEU A 158 3.59 15.41 2.21
N CYS A 159 2.75 15.17 3.22
CA CYS A 159 1.29 15.32 3.09
C CYS A 159 0.90 16.79 2.91
N LYS A 160 1.53 17.71 3.67
CA LYS A 160 1.30 19.16 3.52
C LYS A 160 1.76 19.71 2.17
N LEU A 161 2.82 19.16 1.59
CA LEU A 161 3.21 19.46 0.21
C LEU A 161 2.21 18.86 -0.78
N ALA A 162 1.81 17.60 -0.60
CA ALA A 162 0.88 16.91 -1.50
C ALA A 162 -0.51 17.55 -1.57
N ASP A 163 -0.95 18.26 -0.53
CA ASP A 163 -2.22 19.00 -0.55
C ASP A 163 -2.19 20.23 -1.47
N LYS A 164 -1.01 20.78 -1.76
CA LYS A 164 -0.85 21.92 -2.68
C LYS A 164 -0.60 21.45 -4.12
N PRO A 165 -1.18 22.10 -5.14
CA PRO A 165 -1.05 21.67 -6.55
C PRO A 165 0.41 21.63 -7.02
N TRP A 166 1.25 22.55 -6.55
CA TRP A 166 2.69 22.55 -6.85
C TRP A 166 3.46 21.43 -6.14
N GLY A 167 3.03 20.99 -4.95
CA GLY A 167 3.71 19.91 -4.25
C GLY A 167 3.41 18.55 -4.84
N LYS A 168 2.21 18.32 -5.42
CA LYS A 168 1.94 17.14 -6.27
C LYS A 168 2.87 17.10 -7.48
N PHE A 169 3.09 18.24 -8.13
CA PHE A 169 4.02 18.35 -9.26
C PHE A 169 5.47 18.03 -8.84
N LEU A 170 5.93 18.54 -7.69
CA LEU A 170 7.27 18.23 -7.18
C LEU A 170 7.44 16.76 -6.82
N LEU A 171 6.43 16.11 -6.24
CA LEU A 171 6.47 14.67 -5.94
C LEU A 171 6.55 13.84 -7.22
N LEU A 172 5.73 14.17 -8.23
CA LEU A 172 5.78 13.52 -9.54
C LEU A 172 7.11 13.77 -10.25
N ALA A 173 7.64 14.99 -10.20
CA ALA A 173 8.94 15.34 -10.74
C ALA A 173 10.07 14.57 -10.02
N GLY A 174 9.99 14.41 -8.70
CA GLY A 174 10.93 13.60 -7.92
C GLY A 174 10.90 12.13 -8.33
N ILE A 175 9.71 11.53 -8.46
CA ILE A 175 9.55 10.15 -8.96
C ILE A 175 10.11 10.03 -10.38
N PHE A 176 9.79 10.98 -11.26
CA PHE A 176 10.31 11.01 -12.62
C PHE A 176 11.84 11.12 -12.66
N ILE A 177 12.43 11.98 -11.83
CA ILE A 177 13.89 12.11 -11.70
C ILE A 177 14.50 10.78 -11.22
N ILE A 178 13.90 10.10 -10.24
CA ILE A 178 14.40 8.80 -9.77
C ILE A 178 14.34 7.76 -10.89
N ILE A 179 13.24 7.69 -11.64
CA ILE A 179 13.09 6.76 -12.76
C ILE A 179 14.10 7.09 -13.88
N ALA A 180 14.21 8.37 -14.25
CA ALA A 180 15.13 8.84 -15.27
C ALA A 180 16.59 8.61 -14.87
N ALA A 181 16.94 8.86 -13.60
CA ALA A 181 18.26 8.56 -13.05
C ALA A 181 18.53 7.06 -13.03
N GLY A 182 17.55 6.22 -12.70
CA GLY A 182 17.66 4.76 -12.74
C GLY A 182 17.89 4.23 -14.17
N LEU A 183 17.16 4.77 -15.15
CA LEU A 183 17.36 4.47 -16.57
C LEU A 183 18.73 4.93 -17.06
N ALA A 184 19.12 6.17 -16.75
CA ALA A 184 20.43 6.71 -17.09
C ALA A 184 21.56 5.89 -16.46
N ALA A 185 21.45 5.53 -15.19
CA ALA A 185 22.41 4.67 -14.49
C ALA A 185 22.53 3.31 -15.16
N ARG A 186 21.42 2.71 -15.62
CA ARG A 186 21.43 1.43 -16.36
C ARG A 186 22.17 1.54 -17.70
N ILE A 187 21.93 2.61 -18.45
CA ILE A 187 22.60 2.85 -19.75
C ILE A 187 24.10 3.13 -19.53
N LEU A 188 24.42 3.98 -18.56
CA LEU A 188 25.80 4.29 -18.18
C LEU A 188 26.53 3.04 -17.67
N PHE A 189 25.85 2.19 -16.93
CA PHE A 189 26.39 0.90 -16.49
C PHE A 189 26.75 0.02 -17.68
N GLN A 190 25.83 -0.23 -18.62
CA GLN A 190 26.15 -1.03 -19.81
C GLN A 190 27.29 -0.41 -20.62
N SER A 191 27.30 0.90 -20.79
CA SER A 191 28.37 1.62 -21.50
C SER A 191 29.73 1.48 -20.80
N THR A 192 29.78 1.63 -19.47
CA THR A 192 31.02 1.46 -18.69
C THR A 192 31.49 0.01 -18.67
N MET A 193 30.57 -0.96 -18.60
CA MET A 193 30.89 -2.38 -18.66
C MET A 193 31.50 -2.74 -20.03
N ILE A 194 30.89 -2.31 -21.14
CA ILE A 194 31.41 -2.56 -22.49
C ILE A 194 32.81 -1.94 -22.69
N ARG A 195 33.06 -0.76 -22.13
CA ARG A 195 34.35 -0.07 -22.27
C ARG A 195 35.47 -0.63 -21.38
N LYS A 196 35.14 -1.16 -20.20
CA LYS A 196 36.13 -1.57 -19.19
C LYS A 196 36.35 -3.08 -19.12
N PHE A 197 35.48 -3.90 -19.70
CA PHE A 197 35.53 -5.36 -19.61
C PHE A 197 35.86 -5.97 -20.97
N GLY A 198 36.62 -7.06 -20.97
CA GLY A 198 36.83 -7.85 -22.18
C GLY A 198 35.53 -8.50 -22.64
N VAL A 199 35.42 -8.79 -23.95
CA VAL A 199 34.21 -9.35 -24.56
C VAL A 199 33.76 -10.66 -23.88
N SER A 200 34.71 -11.50 -23.43
CA SER A 200 34.42 -12.73 -22.69
C SER A 200 33.84 -12.48 -21.29
N GLU A 201 34.49 -11.64 -20.48
CA GLU A 201 34.01 -11.29 -19.12
C GLU A 201 32.62 -10.65 -19.16
N TYR A 202 32.37 -9.78 -20.15
CA TYR A 202 31.06 -9.17 -20.34
C TYR A 202 29.99 -10.20 -20.69
N GLY A 203 30.32 -11.16 -21.58
CA GLY A 203 29.43 -12.25 -21.96
C GLY A 203 28.99 -13.10 -20.77
N GLU A 204 29.93 -13.49 -19.91
CA GLU A 204 29.64 -14.28 -18.70
C GLU A 204 28.71 -13.54 -17.73
N ILE A 205 28.98 -12.26 -17.46
CA ILE A 205 28.15 -11.42 -16.59
C ILE A 205 26.75 -11.22 -17.19
N ALA A 206 26.66 -11.02 -18.51
CA ALA A 206 25.41 -10.81 -19.20
C ALA A 206 24.50 -12.06 -19.18
N VAL A 207 25.07 -13.25 -19.42
CA VAL A 207 24.33 -14.52 -19.36
C VAL A 207 23.80 -14.77 -17.95
N PHE A 208 24.63 -14.59 -16.93
CA PHE A 208 24.23 -14.77 -15.54
C PHE A 208 23.14 -13.77 -15.12
N GLY A 209 23.29 -12.50 -15.51
CA GLY A 209 22.27 -11.47 -15.29
C GLY A 209 20.95 -11.76 -16.00
N ALA A 210 20.98 -12.36 -17.20
CA ALA A 210 19.79 -12.76 -17.93
C ALA A 210 19.01 -13.88 -17.23
N TYR A 211 19.69 -14.94 -16.79
CA TYR A 211 19.04 -16.03 -16.03
C TYR A 211 18.45 -15.55 -14.71
N ALA A 212 19.20 -14.74 -13.96
CA ALA A 212 18.72 -14.16 -12.72
C ALA A 212 17.53 -13.22 -12.92
N GLY A 213 17.57 -12.41 -13.97
CA GLY A 213 16.47 -11.54 -14.36
C GLY A 213 15.20 -12.34 -14.68
N LEU A 214 15.34 -13.47 -15.39
CA LEU A 214 14.24 -14.37 -15.71
C LEU A 214 13.64 -14.98 -14.45
N VAL A 215 14.47 -15.53 -13.56
CA VAL A 215 14.02 -16.09 -12.26
C VAL A 215 13.27 -15.03 -11.46
N TRP A 216 13.77 -13.79 -11.43
CA TRP A 216 13.11 -12.69 -10.72
C TRP A 216 11.77 -12.30 -11.34
N GLN A 217 11.71 -12.17 -12.67
CA GLN A 217 10.49 -11.79 -13.40
C GLN A 217 9.37 -12.82 -13.25
N ILE A 218 9.70 -14.10 -13.15
CA ILE A 218 8.73 -15.17 -12.93
C ILE A 218 8.42 -15.33 -11.43
N GLY A 219 9.46 -15.33 -10.59
CA GLY A 219 9.33 -15.58 -9.16
C GLY A 219 8.57 -14.49 -8.42
N MET A 220 8.79 -13.21 -8.75
CA MET A 220 8.17 -12.11 -8.03
C MET A 220 6.65 -12.07 -8.12
N PRO A 221 6.02 -12.17 -9.32
CA PRO A 221 4.57 -12.26 -9.43
C PRO A 221 3.99 -13.43 -8.64
N LEU A 222 4.67 -14.59 -8.62
CA LEU A 222 4.22 -15.76 -7.87
C LEU A 222 4.30 -15.55 -6.35
N ILE A 223 5.37 -14.93 -5.87
CA ILE A 223 5.52 -14.56 -4.45
C ILE A 223 4.44 -13.56 -4.06
N LEU A 224 4.24 -12.49 -4.85
CA LEU A 224 3.19 -11.50 -4.60
C LEU A 224 1.81 -12.16 -4.59
N LEU A 225 1.53 -13.07 -5.53
CA LEU A 225 0.28 -13.83 -5.57
C LEU A 225 0.10 -14.68 -4.31
N ALA A 226 1.15 -15.39 -3.88
CA ALA A 226 1.11 -16.19 -2.65
C ALA A 226 0.84 -15.31 -1.42
N VAL A 227 1.49 -14.14 -1.31
CA VAL A 227 1.26 -13.17 -0.24
C VAL A 227 -0.18 -12.66 -0.25
N VAL A 228 -0.72 -12.31 -1.42
CA VAL A 228 -2.12 -11.87 -1.55
C VAL A 228 -3.10 -12.96 -1.13
N ILE A 229 -2.86 -14.22 -1.52
CA ILE A 229 -3.70 -15.36 -1.13
C ILE A 229 -3.63 -15.59 0.39
N LEU A 230 -2.43 -15.52 0.99
CA LEU A 230 -2.22 -15.73 2.42
C LEU A 230 -2.81 -14.61 3.28
N LEU A 231 -2.77 -13.36 2.81
CA LEU A 231 -3.31 -12.20 3.51
C LEU A 231 -4.81 -11.97 3.26
N ARG A 232 -5.48 -12.83 2.47
CA ARG A 232 -6.91 -12.69 2.17
C ARG A 232 -7.74 -12.79 3.46
N PRO A 233 -8.53 -11.77 3.83
CA PRO A 233 -9.30 -11.77 5.08
C PRO A 233 -10.37 -12.87 5.08
N SER A 234 -10.50 -13.55 6.23
CA SER A 234 -11.33 -14.75 6.43
C SER A 234 -12.82 -14.57 6.14
N LYS A 235 -13.35 -13.34 6.16
CA LYS A 235 -14.75 -13.04 5.84
C LYS A 235 -15.13 -13.42 4.39
N LEU A 236 -14.19 -13.41 3.45
CA LEU A 236 -14.41 -13.85 2.06
C LEU A 236 -14.25 -15.36 1.85
N ARG A 237 -13.83 -16.11 2.87
CA ARG A 237 -13.71 -17.58 2.82
C ARG A 237 -15.06 -18.29 2.99
N LYS A 238 -16.03 -17.62 3.62
CA LYS A 238 -17.37 -18.15 3.91
C LYS A 238 -18.43 -17.84 2.83
N ALA A 239 -18.16 -16.88 1.93
CA ALA A 239 -19.10 -16.50 0.87
C ALA A 239 -18.94 -17.34 -0.42
N GLY A 240 -18.04 -18.34 -0.42
CA GLY A 240 -17.74 -19.18 -1.58
C GLY A 240 -17.86 -20.68 -1.31
N THR A 241 -18.56 -21.07 -0.25
CA THR A 241 -18.99 -22.44 0.07
C THR A 241 -20.50 -22.44 0.20
#